data_AF-A0A8J8WC70-F1
#
_entry.id   AF-A0A8J8WC70-F1
#
_cell.length_a   1.000
_cell.length_b   1.000
_cell.length_c   1.000
_cell.angle_alpha   90.00
_cell.angle_beta   90.00
_cell.angle_gamma   90.00
#
_symmetry.space_group_name_H-M   'P 1'
#
loop_
_entity.id
_entity.type
_entity.pdbx_description
1 polymer ?
#
loop_
_entity_poly.entity_id
_entity_poly.type
_entity_poly.pdbx_seq_one_letter_code
_entity_poly.pdbx_strand_id
1 'polypeptide(L)'
;MEPTSPERTSVNIGDTVIKHQAIDPQLLAAHALTGCDTVGCYFGIGKIKAVKVLKAGYKLDSIGQPKAQHETIIREATQFIAACYGEKVGPNDSMSDIRYRHWISSMSRKSAASVHQLKTLPPTSEAFVETVKRAYFQACIYLEVGTDWRSTRHGPSGERLGI
;
A
#
# COMPACT_ATOMS: atom_id res chain seq x y z
N MET A 1 45.37 0.29 -8.75
CA MET A 1 44.41 1.10 -7.97
C MET A 1 43.19 0.25 -7.77
N GLU A 2 43.01 -0.28 -6.57
CA GLU A 2 41.78 -0.99 -6.18
C GLU A 2 40.62 0.02 -6.15
N PRO A 3 39.48 -0.26 -6.81
CA PRO A 3 38.33 0.63 -6.73
C PRO A 3 37.71 0.51 -5.34
N THR A 4 37.73 1.61 -4.58
CA THR A 4 37.01 1.71 -3.31
C THR A 4 35.52 1.53 -3.57
N SER A 5 34.94 0.45 -3.05
CA SER A 5 33.49 0.23 -3.05
C SER A 5 32.77 1.47 -2.50
N PRO A 6 31.66 1.92 -3.11
CA PRO A 6 30.87 3.01 -2.55
C PRO A 6 30.46 2.67 -1.12
N GLU A 7 30.58 3.66 -0.23
CA GLU A 7 30.31 3.57 1.19
C GLU A 7 28.88 3.04 1.41
N ARG A 8 28.75 1.93 2.15
CA ARG A 8 27.47 1.25 2.32
C ARG A 8 26.57 2.10 3.21
N THR A 9 25.48 2.63 2.66
CA THR A 9 24.48 3.35 3.46
C THR A 9 23.83 2.40 4.46
N SER A 10 24.09 2.58 5.75
CA SER A 10 23.38 1.88 6.82
C SER A 10 22.11 2.64 7.19
N VAL A 11 20.95 1.96 7.19
CA VAL A 11 19.68 2.53 7.63
C VAL A 11 19.36 1.99 9.02
N ASN A 12 19.22 2.88 10.00
CA ASN A 12 18.71 2.53 11.32
C ASN A 12 17.18 2.42 11.25
N ILE A 13 16.66 1.22 11.51
CA ILE A 13 15.22 0.94 11.46
C ILE A 13 14.49 1.71 12.57
N GLY A 14 15.03 1.76 13.79
CA GLY A 14 14.44 2.46 14.92
C GLY A 14 14.27 3.96 14.64
N ASP A 15 15.33 4.61 14.16
CA ASP A 15 15.29 6.03 13.80
C ASP A 15 14.28 6.29 12.67
N THR A 16 14.19 5.36 11.72
CA THR A 16 13.22 5.44 10.62
C THR A 16 11.78 5.33 11.13
N VAL A 17 11.50 4.42 12.06
CA VAL A 17 10.17 4.27 12.70
C VAL A 17 9.81 5.55 13.44
N ILE A 18 10.71 6.11 14.25
CA ILE A 18 10.48 7.36 14.98
C ILE A 18 10.18 8.51 14.00
N LYS A 19 10.99 8.63 12.94
CA LYS A 19 10.82 9.66 11.90
C LYS A 19 9.47 9.56 11.17
N HIS A 20 8.92 8.35 11.05
CA HIS A 20 7.71 8.07 10.28
C HIS A 20 6.52 7.60 11.13
N GLN A 21 6.56 7.82 12.45
CA GLN A 21 5.55 7.38 13.41
C GLN A 21 4.11 7.72 13.00
N ALA A 22 3.89 8.90 12.40
CA ALA A 22 2.56 9.35 11.98
C ALA A 22 1.90 8.47 10.91
N ILE A 23 2.68 7.75 10.09
CA ILE A 23 2.18 6.85 9.04
C ILE A 23 2.43 5.38 9.37
N ASP A 24 3.15 5.10 10.44
CA ASP A 24 3.53 3.75 10.87
C ASP A 24 2.33 2.78 10.99
N PRO A 25 1.19 3.18 11.61
CA PRO A 25 0.04 2.27 11.75
C PRO A 25 -0.56 1.83 10.40
N GLN A 26 -0.43 2.67 9.37
CA GLN A 26 -0.99 2.44 8.05
C GLN A 26 0.03 1.90 7.05
N LEU A 27 1.30 1.81 7.44
CA LEU A 27 2.38 1.41 6.54
C LEU A 27 2.22 -0.04 6.11
N LEU A 28 1.79 -0.93 7.00
CA LEU A 28 1.51 -2.32 6.69
C LEU A 28 0.37 -2.45 5.67
N ALA A 29 -0.74 -1.75 5.90
CA ALA A 29 -1.89 -1.74 5.00
C ALA A 29 -1.50 -1.20 3.61
N ALA A 30 -0.79 -0.07 3.57
CA ALA A 30 -0.29 0.49 2.31
C ALA A 30 0.71 -0.44 1.63
N HIS A 31 1.56 -1.13 2.39
CA HIS A 31 2.50 -2.11 1.85
C HIS A 31 1.75 -3.27 1.18
N ALA A 32 0.80 -3.88 1.89
CA ALA A 32 -0.01 -4.99 1.39
C ALA A 32 -0.83 -4.58 0.16
N LEU A 33 -1.45 -3.39 0.17
CA LEU A 33 -2.32 -2.94 -0.91
C LEU A 33 -1.57 -2.53 -2.18
N THR A 34 -0.42 -1.87 -2.05
CA THR A 34 0.33 -1.33 -3.20
C THR A 34 1.36 -2.29 -3.80
N GLY A 35 1.50 -3.48 -3.20
CA GLY A 35 2.26 -4.58 -3.74
C GLY A 35 3.22 -5.21 -2.72
N CYS A 36 3.03 -6.48 -2.43
CA CYS A 36 3.91 -7.31 -1.61
C CYS A 36 4.09 -8.66 -2.31
N ASP A 37 4.69 -9.66 -1.65
CA ASP A 37 4.90 -10.97 -2.28
C ASP A 37 3.59 -11.65 -2.73
N THR A 38 2.46 -11.32 -2.10
CA THR A 38 1.14 -11.92 -2.38
C THR A 38 0.18 -11.01 -3.14
N VAL A 39 0.54 -9.73 -3.33
CA VAL A 39 -0.27 -8.71 -4.01
C VAL A 39 0.56 -8.05 -5.09
N GLY A 40 0.07 -8.06 -6.34
CA GLY A 40 0.75 -7.39 -7.45
C GLY A 40 0.87 -5.87 -7.25
N CYS A 41 1.94 -5.28 -7.76
CA CYS A 41 2.08 -3.84 -7.76
C CYS A 41 1.28 -3.19 -8.90
N TYR A 42 0.83 -1.97 -8.69
CA TYR A 42 0.23 -1.17 -9.77
C TYR A 42 1.33 -0.45 -10.56
N PHE A 43 1.21 -0.45 -11.88
CA PHE A 43 2.20 0.21 -12.73
C PHE A 43 2.30 1.70 -12.42
N GLY A 44 3.52 2.20 -12.20
CA GLY A 44 3.74 3.62 -11.86
C GLY A 44 3.33 4.03 -10.45
N ILE A 45 2.98 3.08 -9.57
CA ILE A 45 2.71 3.33 -8.15
C ILE A 45 3.73 2.55 -7.30
N GLY A 46 4.80 3.24 -6.92
CA GLY A 46 5.79 2.73 -5.98
C GLY A 46 5.52 3.12 -4.52
N LYS A 47 6.28 2.55 -3.59
CA LYS A 47 6.15 2.78 -2.14
C LYS A 47 6.26 4.25 -1.73
N ILE A 48 7.15 5.00 -2.38
CA ILE A 48 7.30 6.45 -2.14
C ILE A 48 5.98 7.18 -2.42
N LYS A 49 5.27 6.81 -3.48
CA LYS A 49 4.01 7.43 -3.85
C LYS A 49 2.91 7.08 -2.83
N ALA A 50 2.83 5.82 -2.42
CA ALA A 50 1.93 5.38 -1.34
C ALA A 50 2.17 6.17 -0.04
N VAL A 51 3.43 6.34 0.36
CA VAL A 51 3.81 7.15 1.54
C VAL A 51 3.40 8.61 1.39
N LYS A 52 3.55 9.20 0.19
CA LYS A 52 3.07 10.58 -0.06
C LYS A 52 1.56 10.68 0.11
N VAL A 53 0.80 9.70 -0.37
CA VAL A 53 -0.66 9.64 -0.24
C VAL A 53 -1.08 9.47 1.22
N LEU A 54 -0.42 8.60 2.00
CA LEU A 54 -0.64 8.49 3.45
C LEU A 54 -0.41 9.83 4.16
N LYS A 55 0.71 10.51 3.86
CA LYS A 55 1.02 11.83 4.41
C LYS A 55 0.03 12.92 4.01
N ALA A 56 -0.66 12.75 2.89
CA ALA A 56 -1.73 13.65 2.47
C ALA A 56 -3.06 13.40 3.20
N GLY A 57 -3.11 12.45 4.14
CA GLY A 57 -4.27 12.20 5.01
C GLY A 57 -5.22 11.11 4.53
N TYR A 58 -4.91 10.42 3.42
CA TYR A 58 -5.68 9.25 2.99
C TYR A 58 -5.43 8.10 3.95
N LYS A 59 -6.52 7.46 4.39
CA LYS A 59 -6.47 6.44 5.43
C LYS A 59 -6.71 5.04 4.91
N LEU A 60 -6.07 4.05 5.55
CA LEU A 60 -6.26 2.62 5.35
C LEU A 60 -6.46 1.92 6.69
N ASP A 61 -7.33 2.49 7.54
CA ASP A 61 -7.54 2.05 8.92
C ASP A 61 -8.22 0.67 8.99
N SER A 62 -8.99 0.31 7.96
CA SER A 62 -9.80 -0.92 7.92
C SER A 62 -9.05 -2.15 7.38
N ILE A 63 -7.96 -1.98 6.63
CA ILE A 63 -7.16 -3.10 6.11
C ILE A 63 -6.40 -3.76 7.27
N GLY A 64 -6.61 -5.06 7.47
CA GLY A 64 -6.01 -5.82 8.57
C GLY A 64 -6.84 -5.81 9.86
N GLN A 65 -8.03 -5.19 9.86
CA GLN A 65 -8.93 -5.17 11.02
C GLN A 65 -9.99 -6.29 10.90
N PRO A 66 -9.95 -7.36 11.72
CA PRO A 66 -10.80 -8.53 11.55
C PRO A 66 -12.32 -8.26 11.56
N LYS A 67 -12.73 -7.17 12.21
CA LYS A 67 -14.14 -6.76 12.37
C LYS A 67 -14.60 -5.69 11.38
N ALA A 68 -13.72 -5.23 10.49
CA ALA A 68 -14.08 -4.20 9.53
C ALA A 68 -15.03 -4.74 8.46
N GLN A 69 -16.01 -3.93 8.08
CA GLN A 69 -16.96 -4.28 7.03
C GLN A 69 -16.30 -4.22 5.66
N HIS A 70 -16.60 -5.20 4.80
CA HIS A 70 -15.96 -5.34 3.48
C HIS A 70 -16.14 -4.08 2.62
N GLU A 71 -17.33 -3.48 2.64
CA GLU A 71 -17.62 -2.23 1.94
C GLU A 71 -16.76 -1.06 2.42
N THR A 72 -16.49 -0.98 3.73
CA THR A 72 -15.62 0.06 4.29
C THR A 72 -14.18 -0.11 3.83
N ILE A 73 -13.69 -1.36 3.85
CA ILE A 73 -12.34 -1.71 3.38
C ILE A 73 -12.17 -1.34 1.90
N ILE A 74 -13.13 -1.72 1.05
CA ILE A 74 -13.10 -1.38 -0.39
C ILE A 74 -13.14 0.13 -0.58
N ARG A 75 -14.00 0.85 0.14
CA ARG A 75 -14.13 2.30 0.02
C ARG A 75 -12.83 3.03 0.36
N GLU A 76 -12.20 2.69 1.49
CA GLU A 76 -10.90 3.27 1.89
C GLU A 76 -9.81 2.96 0.87
N ALA A 77 -9.72 1.71 0.43
CA ALA A 77 -8.75 1.29 -0.57
C ALA A 77 -8.97 2.01 -1.92
N THR A 78 -10.22 2.19 -2.35
CA THR A 78 -10.58 2.92 -3.57
C THR A 78 -10.11 4.37 -3.48
N GLN A 79 -10.41 5.06 -2.38
CA GLN A 79 -9.96 6.44 -2.15
C GLN A 79 -8.43 6.55 -2.18
N PHE A 80 -7.75 5.64 -1.50
CA PHE A 80 -6.29 5.61 -1.43
C PHE A 80 -5.63 5.36 -2.80
N ILE A 81 -6.11 4.37 -3.55
CA ILE A 81 -5.54 4.03 -4.86
C ILE A 81 -5.90 5.07 -5.92
N ALA A 82 -7.11 5.64 -5.91
CA ALA A 82 -7.44 6.77 -6.76
C ALA A 82 -6.48 7.95 -6.55
N ALA A 83 -6.16 8.28 -5.30
CA ALA A 83 -5.18 9.31 -4.97
C ALA A 83 -3.77 8.98 -5.49
N CYS A 84 -3.38 7.70 -5.51
CA CYS A 84 -2.12 7.27 -6.14
C CYS A 84 -2.12 7.49 -7.67
N TYR A 85 -3.28 7.44 -8.33
CA TYR A 85 -3.43 7.84 -9.73
C TYR A 85 -3.59 9.35 -9.94
N GLY A 86 -3.67 10.14 -8.85
CA GLY A 86 -3.95 11.58 -8.91
C GLY A 86 -5.41 11.90 -9.19
N GLU A 87 -6.30 10.93 -9.01
CA GLU A 87 -7.74 11.06 -9.23
C GLU A 87 -8.46 11.42 -7.93
N LYS A 88 -9.51 12.23 -8.04
CA LYS A 88 -10.46 12.47 -6.93
C LYS A 88 -11.55 11.40 -6.96
N VAL A 89 -12.15 11.11 -5.80
CA VAL A 89 -13.25 10.14 -5.70
C VAL A 89 -14.53 10.90 -5.37
N GLY A 90 -15.53 10.74 -6.21
CA GLY A 90 -16.90 11.22 -5.99
C GLY A 90 -17.72 10.27 -5.12
N PRO A 91 -18.94 10.67 -4.74
CA PRO A 91 -19.86 9.80 -4.03
C PRO A 91 -20.15 8.55 -4.87
N ASN A 92 -19.94 7.36 -4.30
CA ASN A 92 -20.21 6.06 -4.91
C ASN A 92 -19.37 5.71 -6.15
N ASP A 93 -18.27 6.43 -6.42
CA ASP A 93 -17.33 6.06 -7.48
C ASP A 93 -16.76 4.65 -7.24
N SER A 94 -16.85 3.81 -8.25
CA SER A 94 -16.13 2.55 -8.32
C SER A 94 -14.74 2.73 -8.94
N MET A 95 -13.88 1.71 -8.82
CA MET A 95 -12.55 1.76 -9.45
C MET A 95 -12.65 1.79 -10.98
N SER A 96 -13.68 1.19 -11.56
CA SER A 96 -13.97 1.28 -13.00
C SER A 96 -14.35 2.70 -13.44
N ASP A 97 -15.09 3.46 -12.61
CA ASP A 97 -15.41 4.87 -12.90
C ASP A 97 -14.14 5.74 -12.89
N ILE A 98 -13.29 5.51 -11.88
CA ILE A 98 -11.97 6.14 -11.77
C ILE A 98 -11.10 5.77 -12.98
N ARG A 99 -11.08 4.49 -13.37
CA ARG A 99 -10.35 4.00 -14.55
C ARG A 99 -10.80 4.70 -15.82
N TYR A 100 -12.10 4.80 -16.03
CA TYR A 100 -12.67 5.45 -17.21
C TYR A 100 -12.29 6.94 -17.26
N ARG A 101 -12.44 7.66 -16.15
CA ARG A 101 -12.06 9.07 -16.08
C ARG A 101 -10.57 9.28 -16.30
N HIS A 102 -9.74 8.41 -15.72
CA HIS A 102 -8.29 8.46 -15.90
C HIS A 102 -7.89 8.21 -17.35
N TRP A 103 -8.59 7.31 -18.03
CA TRP A 103 -8.40 7.07 -19.46
C TRP A 103 -8.75 8.31 -20.29
N ILE A 104 -9.93 8.92 -20.08
CA ILE A 104 -10.35 10.14 -20.78
C ILE A 104 -9.33 11.27 -20.58
N SER A 105 -8.92 11.54 -19.34
CA SER A 105 -7.92 12.57 -19.01
C SER A 105 -6.55 12.27 -19.62
N SER A 106 -6.19 11.00 -19.74
CA SER A 106 -4.92 10.60 -20.34
C SER A 106 -4.91 10.65 -21.86
N MET A 107 -6.07 10.46 -22.50
CA MET A 107 -6.19 10.58 -23.95
C MET A 107 -6.25 12.03 -24.42
N SER A 108 -6.88 12.93 -23.65
CA SER A 108 -6.92 14.36 -23.98
C SER A 108 -5.53 15.03 -23.99
N ARG A 109 -4.58 14.47 -23.25
CA ARG A 109 -3.19 14.97 -23.16
C ARG A 109 -2.26 14.42 -24.24
N LYS A 110 -2.68 13.42 -24.99
CA LYS A 110 -1.83 12.73 -25.98
C LYS A 110 -2.31 13.01 -27.39
N SER A 111 -1.36 13.03 -28.34
CA SER A 111 -1.69 13.05 -29.77
C SER A 111 -2.49 11.80 -30.13
N ALA A 112 -3.44 11.95 -31.07
CA ALA A 112 -4.24 10.85 -31.62
C ALA A 112 -3.41 9.68 -32.18
N ALA A 113 -2.12 9.92 -32.50
CA ALA A 113 -1.19 8.92 -33.00
C ALA A 113 -0.56 8.02 -31.91
N SER A 114 -0.74 8.33 -30.62
CA SER A 114 -0.11 7.56 -29.53
C SER A 114 -1.10 6.61 -28.85
N VAL A 115 -0.83 5.31 -28.94
CA VAL A 115 -1.64 4.28 -28.26
C VAL A 115 -1.45 4.40 -26.73
N HIS A 116 -2.55 4.44 -25.99
CA HIS A 116 -2.48 4.39 -24.53
C HIS A 116 -2.02 3.02 -24.05
N GLN A 117 -1.02 2.97 -23.17
CA GLN A 117 -0.57 1.71 -22.60
C GLN A 117 -1.58 1.28 -21.53
N LEU A 118 -2.33 0.19 -21.76
CA LEU A 118 -3.39 -0.25 -20.83
C LEU A 118 -2.90 -0.47 -19.39
N LYS A 119 -1.62 -0.81 -19.21
CA LYS A 119 -1.01 -0.98 -17.89
C LYS A 119 -0.98 0.30 -17.06
N THR A 120 -1.04 1.50 -17.66
CA THR A 120 -1.05 2.77 -16.91
C THR A 120 -2.42 3.11 -16.32
N LEU A 121 -3.46 2.35 -16.66
CA LEU A 121 -4.80 2.58 -16.16
C LEU A 121 -5.01 1.94 -14.77
N PRO A 122 -5.81 2.56 -13.88
CA PRO A 122 -6.31 1.89 -12.68
C PRO A 122 -6.96 0.55 -13.02
N PRO A 123 -6.93 -0.48 -12.15
CA PRO A 123 -7.58 -1.78 -12.42
C PRO A 123 -9.10 -1.65 -12.65
N THR A 124 -9.76 -2.70 -13.12
CA THR A 124 -11.24 -2.76 -13.06
C THR A 124 -11.70 -2.97 -11.62
N SER A 125 -12.95 -2.63 -11.30
CA SER A 125 -13.53 -2.82 -9.97
C SER A 125 -13.40 -4.26 -9.47
N GLU A 126 -13.63 -5.26 -10.31
CA GLU A 126 -13.57 -6.67 -9.94
C GLU A 126 -12.15 -7.10 -9.58
N ALA A 127 -11.18 -6.80 -10.45
CA ALA A 127 -9.77 -7.09 -10.20
C ALA A 127 -9.25 -6.33 -8.97
N PHE A 128 -9.74 -5.10 -8.77
CA PHE A 128 -9.42 -4.29 -7.62
C PHE A 128 -9.93 -4.91 -6.31
N VAL A 129 -11.21 -5.33 -6.27
CA VAL A 129 -11.81 -5.96 -5.09
C VAL A 129 -11.03 -7.20 -4.68
N GLU A 130 -10.63 -8.06 -5.63
CA GLU A 130 -9.82 -9.24 -5.31
C GLU A 130 -8.43 -8.88 -4.80
N THR A 131 -7.84 -7.81 -5.32
CA THR A 131 -6.56 -7.26 -4.81
C THR A 131 -6.71 -6.77 -3.38
N VAL A 132 -7.79 -6.05 -3.08
CA VAL A 132 -8.11 -5.56 -1.72
C VAL A 132 -8.33 -6.71 -0.75
N LYS A 133 -9.02 -7.78 -1.16
CA LYS A 133 -9.21 -8.99 -0.34
C LYS A 133 -7.88 -9.64 0.03
N ARG A 134 -6.97 -9.79 -0.95
CA ARG A 134 -5.62 -10.34 -0.70
C ARG A 134 -4.82 -9.45 0.23
N ALA A 135 -4.84 -8.13 0.02
CA ALA A 135 -4.15 -7.17 0.88
C ALA A 135 -4.70 -7.19 2.32
N TYR A 136 -6.02 -7.25 2.48
CA TYR A 136 -6.69 -7.39 3.77
C TYR A 136 -6.25 -8.66 4.50
N PHE A 137 -6.34 -9.81 3.83
CA PHE A 137 -5.96 -11.10 4.41
C PHE A 137 -4.49 -11.13 4.82
N GLN A 138 -3.60 -10.62 3.96
CA GLN A 138 -2.18 -10.53 4.25
C GLN A 138 -1.89 -9.64 5.47
N ALA A 139 -2.56 -8.48 5.58
CA ALA A 139 -2.41 -7.58 6.71
C ALA A 139 -2.91 -8.22 8.01
N CYS A 140 -4.04 -8.94 7.99
CA CYS A 140 -4.53 -9.68 9.15
C CYS A 140 -3.50 -10.70 9.64
N ILE A 141 -2.93 -11.52 8.75
CA ILE A 141 -1.89 -12.50 9.11
C ILE A 141 -0.69 -11.81 9.75
N TYR A 142 -0.18 -10.73 9.16
CA TYR A 142 0.97 -10.02 9.70
C TYR A 142 0.71 -9.43 11.09
N LEU A 143 -0.51 -8.95 11.36
CA LEU A 143 -0.88 -8.42 12.67
C LEU A 143 -1.08 -9.52 13.70
N GLU A 144 -1.66 -10.65 13.32
CA GLU A 144 -1.84 -11.82 14.19
C GLU A 144 -0.49 -12.47 14.57
N VAL A 145 0.36 -12.76 13.57
CA VAL A 145 1.74 -13.23 13.80
C VAL A 145 2.54 -12.16 14.55
N GLY A 146 2.27 -10.88 14.27
CA GLY A 146 2.77 -9.70 14.96
C GLY A 146 2.53 -9.70 16.48
N THR A 147 1.37 -10.17 16.89
CA THR A 147 1.01 -10.29 18.31
C THR A 147 1.63 -11.52 18.97
N ASP A 148 1.78 -12.61 18.23
CA ASP A 148 2.29 -13.89 18.76
C ASP A 148 3.83 -13.96 18.82
N TRP A 149 4.56 -13.25 17.96
CA TRP A 149 6.03 -13.19 18.11
C TRP A 149 6.45 -12.43 19.38
N ARG A 150 5.64 -11.46 19.83
CA ARG A 150 5.91 -10.69 21.05
C ARG A 150 5.63 -11.51 22.31
N SER A 151 4.63 -12.40 22.28
CA SER A 151 4.34 -13.33 23.38
C SER A 151 5.45 -14.40 23.51
N THR A 152 6.02 -14.85 22.38
CA THR A 152 7.05 -15.91 22.35
C THR A 152 8.46 -15.46 22.72
N ARG A 153 8.77 -14.15 22.78
CA ARG A 153 10.08 -13.66 23.31
C ARG A 153 10.15 -13.57 24.83
N HIS A 154 9.01 -13.54 25.50
CA HIS A 154 8.97 -13.61 26.96
C HIS A 154 8.35 -14.94 27.34
N GLY A 155 9.19 -15.98 27.36
CA GLY A 155 8.85 -17.19 28.10
C GLY A 155 8.53 -16.84 29.56
N PRO A 156 7.87 -17.74 30.32
CA PRO A 156 7.55 -17.53 31.75
C PRO A 156 8.78 -17.31 32.66
N SER A 157 9.99 -17.34 32.11
CA SER A 157 11.24 -17.04 32.77
C SER A 157 12.07 -16.12 31.86
N GLY A 158 12.42 -14.93 32.36
CA GLY A 158 13.07 -13.87 31.62
C GLY A 158 14.55 -14.12 31.28
N GLU A 159 14.87 -15.21 30.58
CA GLU A 159 16.19 -15.40 29.98
C GLU A 159 16.22 -14.83 28.57
N ARG A 160 17.05 -13.80 28.38
CA ARG A 160 17.39 -13.27 27.06
C ARG A 160 18.27 -14.30 26.35
N LEU A 161 17.80 -14.85 25.23
CA LEU A 161 18.69 -15.50 24.28
C LEU A 161 19.59 -14.41 23.68
N GLY A 162 20.84 -14.40 24.13
CA GLY A 162 21.91 -13.58 23.58
C GLY A 162 22.23 -14.02 22.15
N ILE A 163 22.23 -13.04 21.26
CA ILE A 163 23.02 -13.03 20.02
C ILE A 163 24.30 -12.26 20.30
#